data_AF-A0AB38XUL9-F1
#
_entry.id   AF-A0AB38XUL9-F1
#
_cell.length_a   1.000
_cell.length_b   1.000
_cell.length_c   1.000
_cell.angle_alpha   90.00
_cell.angle_beta   90.00
_cell.angle_gamma   90.00
#
_symmetry.space_group_name_H-M   'P 1'
#
loop_
_entity.id
_entity.type
_entity.pdbx_description
1 polymer ?
#
loop_
_entity_poly.entity_id
_entity_poly.type
_entity_poly.pdbx_seq_one_letter_code
_entity_poly.pdbx_strand_id
1 'polypeptide(L)'
;MPHPRAVSRMDIRPRALRFAPRRSDWSRATIGRDLSAGLMVALVALPLGLGFGVASGVGAAAGITTAIVAGILAAIFGGSNVQVSGPTGAMTVVLIPIVANHGADGVLVVGVLAGLMLLLLAFTGAGRAMKYMPLPVVEGFTAGIALIIGLQQLPAALGVDVDGEKVLGLAWGSIKA
;
A
#
# COMPACT_ATOMS: atom_id res chain seq x y z
N MET A 1 2.92 -5.37 -52.32
CA MET A 1 2.32 -6.44 -51.49
C MET A 1 2.99 -6.42 -50.12
N PRO A 2 2.29 -6.10 -49.01
CA PRO A 2 2.87 -6.19 -47.67
C PRO A 2 2.71 -7.60 -47.11
N HIS A 3 3.79 -8.18 -46.59
CA HIS A 3 3.79 -9.48 -45.91
C HIS A 3 2.99 -9.43 -44.59
N PRO A 4 2.19 -10.46 -44.26
CA PRO A 4 1.54 -10.59 -42.96
C PRO A 4 2.60 -10.88 -41.88
N ARG A 5 2.72 -10.01 -40.88
CA ARG A 5 3.57 -10.24 -39.71
C ARG A 5 2.99 -11.37 -38.88
N ALA A 6 3.75 -12.46 -38.74
CA ALA A 6 3.41 -13.59 -37.89
C ALA A 6 3.11 -13.10 -36.45
N VAL A 7 1.99 -13.56 -35.90
CA VAL A 7 1.62 -13.37 -34.50
C VAL A 7 2.69 -14.06 -33.66
N SER A 8 3.57 -13.25 -33.07
CA SER A 8 4.65 -13.70 -32.20
C SER A 8 4.07 -14.52 -31.05
N ARG A 9 4.49 -15.78 -30.93
CA ARG A 9 4.13 -16.67 -29.82
C ARG A 9 4.40 -15.94 -28.51
N MET A 10 3.42 -15.96 -27.59
CA MET A 10 3.61 -15.47 -26.22
C MET A 10 4.72 -16.27 -25.54
N ASP A 11 5.95 -15.81 -25.70
CA ASP A 11 7.10 -16.40 -25.05
C ASP A 11 7.05 -15.94 -23.57
N ILE A 12 6.71 -16.88 -22.71
CA ILE A 12 6.42 -16.66 -21.28
C ILE A 12 7.74 -16.49 -20.49
N ARG A 13 8.82 -17.09 -21.00
CA ARG A 13 10.15 -17.14 -20.38
C ARG A 13 10.88 -15.78 -20.29
N PRO A 14 10.79 -14.84 -21.25
CA PRO A 14 11.41 -13.51 -21.12
C PRO A 14 10.64 -12.52 -20.22
N ARG A 15 9.40 -12.81 -19.78
CA ARG A 15 8.62 -11.89 -18.92
C ARG A 15 8.93 -12.03 -17.44
N ALA A 16 9.06 -13.25 -16.92
CA ALA A 16 9.38 -13.48 -15.51
C ALA A 16 10.75 -12.91 -15.12
N LEU A 17 11.74 -13.04 -16.01
CA LEU A 17 13.10 -12.50 -15.83
C LEU A 17 13.17 -10.96 -15.84
N ARG A 18 12.07 -10.26 -16.14
CA ARG A 18 12.01 -8.79 -16.02
C ARG A 18 11.77 -8.32 -14.59
N PHE A 19 11.23 -9.17 -13.73
CA PHE A 19 10.94 -8.84 -12.32
C PHE A 19 12.09 -9.21 -11.38
N ALA A 20 13.10 -9.93 -11.86
CA ALA A 20 14.28 -10.25 -11.07
C ALA A 20 15.20 -9.02 -10.95
N PRO A 21 15.77 -8.75 -9.77
CA PRO A 21 16.69 -7.64 -9.56
C PRO A 21 17.92 -7.77 -10.47
N ARG A 22 18.35 -6.65 -11.05
CA ARG A 22 19.54 -6.58 -11.90
C ARG A 22 20.65 -5.85 -11.19
N ARG A 23 21.90 -6.19 -11.51
CA ARG A 23 23.08 -5.48 -10.98
C ARG A 23 23.07 -3.98 -11.30
N SER A 24 22.46 -3.59 -12.42
CA SER A 24 22.29 -2.18 -12.82
C SER A 24 21.39 -1.38 -11.89
N ASP A 25 20.49 -2.03 -11.15
CA ASP A 25 19.53 -1.34 -10.29
C ASP A 25 20.26 -0.78 -9.05
N TRP A 26 21.28 -1.51 -8.60
CA TRP A 26 22.12 -1.14 -7.44
C TRP A 26 23.33 -0.28 -7.81
N SER A 27 23.68 -0.14 -9.08
CA SER A 27 24.90 0.57 -9.49
C SER A 27 24.86 2.08 -9.22
N ARG A 28 23.68 2.63 -8.90
CA ARG A 28 23.47 4.04 -8.54
C ARG A 28 23.31 4.26 -7.03
N ALA A 29 23.33 3.18 -6.24
CA ALA A 29 23.20 3.27 -4.79
C ALA A 29 24.41 3.97 -4.19
N THR A 30 24.17 4.97 -3.35
CA THR A 30 25.20 5.72 -2.64
C THR A 30 25.04 5.45 -1.16
N ILE A 31 25.79 4.47 -0.64
CA ILE A 31 25.62 3.91 0.70
C ILE A 31 25.47 4.99 1.78
N GLY A 32 26.32 6.03 1.79
CA GLY A 32 26.25 7.08 2.80
C GLY A 32 24.95 7.92 2.75
N ARG A 33 24.48 8.27 1.56
CA ARG A 33 23.25 9.07 1.38
C ARG A 33 22.00 8.21 1.55
N ASP A 34 22.03 7.00 1.04
CA ASP A 34 20.88 6.09 1.07
C ASP A 34 20.67 5.54 2.49
N LEU A 35 21.73 5.37 3.27
CA LEU A 35 21.61 4.99 4.69
C LEU A 35 20.97 6.10 5.53
N SER A 36 21.41 7.35 5.36
CA SER A 36 20.84 8.48 6.11
C SER A 36 19.38 8.74 5.71
N ALA A 37 19.07 8.65 4.41
CA ALA A 37 17.70 8.72 3.92
C ALA A 37 16.84 7.55 4.44
N GLY A 38 17.36 6.33 4.40
CA GLY A 38 16.69 5.13 4.92
C GLY A 38 16.40 5.23 6.42
N LEU A 39 17.32 5.77 7.21
CA LEU A 39 17.11 6.02 8.63
C LEU A 39 15.98 7.03 8.86
N MET A 40 15.97 8.15 8.13
CA MET A 40 14.90 9.13 8.22
C MET A 40 13.55 8.54 7.83
N VAL A 41 13.50 7.73 6.78
CA VAL A 41 12.29 7.01 6.36
C VAL A 41 11.84 6.03 7.45
N ALA A 42 12.76 5.28 8.07
CA ALA A 42 12.43 4.34 9.14
C ALA A 42 11.84 5.04 10.37
N LEU A 43 12.41 6.18 10.76
CA LEU A 43 11.91 7.00 11.87
C LEU A 43 10.48 7.50 11.64
N VAL A 44 10.13 7.86 10.40
CA VAL A 44 8.76 8.26 10.03
C VAL A 44 7.83 7.05 9.88
N ALA A 45 8.33 5.94 9.34
CA ALA A 45 7.54 4.74 9.08
C ALA A 45 7.14 4.00 10.37
N LEU A 46 7.97 4.03 11.42
CA LEU A 46 7.69 3.39 12.70
C LEU A 46 6.37 3.84 13.34
N PRO A 47 6.15 5.14 13.64
CA PRO A 47 4.90 5.61 14.24
C PRO A 47 3.70 5.42 13.30
N LEU A 48 3.89 5.60 11.99
CA LEU A 48 2.82 5.38 11.00
C LEU A 48 2.38 3.91 10.96
N GLY A 49 3.33 2.97 10.96
CA GLY A 49 3.03 1.53 10.96
C GLY A 49 2.31 1.09 12.23
N LEU A 50 2.76 1.58 13.39
CA LEU A 50 2.08 1.38 14.67
C LEU A 50 0.64 1.90 14.64
N GLY A 51 0.45 3.16 14.26
CA GLY A 51 -0.86 3.81 14.22
C GLY A 51 -1.84 3.12 13.27
N PHE A 52 -1.40 2.80 12.05
CA PHE A 52 -2.24 2.12 11.07
C PHE A 52 -2.55 0.66 11.44
N GLY A 53 -1.63 -0.05 12.08
CA GLY A 53 -1.89 -1.40 12.59
C GLY A 53 -2.94 -1.43 13.70
N VAL A 54 -2.88 -0.48 14.64
CA VAL A 54 -3.89 -0.32 15.69
C VAL A 54 -5.23 0.12 15.11
N ALA A 55 -5.23 1.15 14.26
CA ALA A 55 -6.45 1.70 13.67
C ALA A 55 -7.20 0.71 12.76
N SER A 56 -6.52 -0.28 12.18
CA SER A 56 -7.16 -1.34 11.40
C SER A 56 -7.69 -2.50 12.25
N GLY A 57 -7.41 -2.53 13.56
CA GLY A 57 -7.86 -3.58 14.47
C GLY A 57 -7.01 -4.86 14.48
N VAL A 58 -5.94 -4.95 13.68
CA VAL A 58 -5.02 -6.11 13.67
C VAL A 58 -3.87 -5.97 14.67
N GLY A 59 -3.65 -4.77 15.20
CA GLY A 59 -2.66 -4.49 16.24
C GLY A 59 -1.34 -3.91 15.72
N ALA A 60 -0.61 -3.27 16.65
CA ALA A 60 0.65 -2.58 16.40
C ALA A 60 1.74 -3.48 15.78
N ALA A 61 1.87 -4.72 16.28
CA ALA A 61 2.87 -5.67 15.82
C ALA A 61 2.68 -6.03 14.34
N ALA A 62 1.43 -6.22 13.89
CA ALA A 62 1.11 -6.50 12.50
C ALA A 62 1.47 -5.32 11.58
N GLY A 63 1.22 -4.08 12.03
CA GLY A 63 1.60 -2.87 11.31
C GLY A 63 3.11 -2.72 11.11
N ILE A 64 3.90 -2.90 12.17
CA ILE A 64 5.38 -2.88 12.09
C ILE A 64 5.88 -4.01 11.18
N THR A 65 5.37 -5.23 11.38
CA THR A 65 5.79 -6.39 10.59
C THR A 65 5.53 -6.15 9.10
N THR A 66 4.37 -5.60 8.76
CA THR A 66 4.03 -5.22 7.38
C THR A 66 4.98 -4.17 6.83
N ALA A 67 5.34 -3.14 7.60
CA ALA A 67 6.28 -2.10 7.16
C ALA A 67 7.66 -2.69 6.84
N ILE A 68 8.18 -3.56 7.70
CA ILE A 68 9.49 -4.20 7.52
C ILE A 68 9.47 -5.12 6.29
N VAL A 69 8.50 -6.02 6.20
CA VAL A 69 8.42 -7.01 5.12
C VAL A 69 8.18 -6.32 3.77
N ALA A 70 7.24 -5.37 3.71
CA ALA A 70 6.98 -4.63 2.48
C ALA A 70 8.18 -3.77 2.05
N GLY A 71 8.88 -3.14 3.00
CA GLY A 71 10.09 -2.36 2.73
C GLY A 71 11.20 -3.22 2.13
N ILE A 72 11.48 -4.39 2.70
CA ILE A 72 12.49 -5.32 2.19
C ILE A 72 12.10 -5.83 0.78
N LEU A 73 10.85 -6.25 0.60
CA LEU A 73 10.39 -6.74 -0.69
C LEU A 73 10.43 -5.66 -1.77
N ALA A 74 10.03 -4.42 -1.45
CA ALA A 74 10.10 -3.30 -2.38
C ALA A 74 11.55 -2.87 -2.69
N ALA A 75 12.47 -2.96 -1.73
CA ALA A 75 13.89 -2.68 -1.98
C ALA A 75 14.51 -3.67 -2.97
N ILE A 76 14.05 -4.94 -2.98
CA ILE A 76 14.58 -6.00 -3.83
C ILE A 76 13.86 -6.07 -5.18
N PHE A 77 12.53 -6.01 -5.17
CA PHE A 77 11.67 -6.26 -6.34
C PHE A 77 10.92 -5.02 -6.85
N GLY A 78 11.15 -3.86 -6.24
CA GLY A 78 10.47 -2.61 -6.59
C GLY A 78 10.84 -2.08 -7.97
N GLY A 79 10.02 -1.15 -8.46
CA GLY A 79 10.20 -0.54 -9.79
C GLY A 79 10.96 0.79 -9.78
N SER A 80 11.32 1.30 -8.61
CA SER A 80 11.95 2.61 -8.43
C SER A 80 12.95 2.61 -7.27
N ASN A 81 14.08 3.30 -7.46
CA ASN A 81 15.17 3.42 -6.47
C ASN A 81 14.80 4.24 -5.23
N VAL A 82 13.68 4.96 -5.26
CA VAL A 82 13.20 5.82 -4.16
C VAL A 82 11.84 5.38 -3.63
N GLN A 83 11.40 4.18 -4.00
CA GLN A 83 10.12 3.63 -3.55
C GLN A 83 10.19 3.27 -2.07
N VAL A 84 9.21 3.72 -1.30
CA VAL A 84 8.96 3.29 0.08
C VAL A 84 7.65 2.52 0.10
N SER A 85 7.60 1.39 0.78
CA SER A 85 6.42 0.52 0.84
C SER A 85 6.18 0.07 2.28
N GLY A 86 4.90 0.00 2.65
CA GLY A 86 4.47 -0.27 4.03
C GLY A 86 2.95 -0.11 4.16
N PRO A 87 2.42 -0.20 5.40
CA PRO A 87 1.01 0.06 5.66
C PRO A 87 0.64 1.49 5.30
N THR A 88 -0.51 1.68 4.65
CA THR A 88 -1.03 2.99 4.26
C THR A 88 -2.39 3.24 4.90
N GLY A 89 -2.69 4.49 5.23
CA GLY A 89 -4.00 4.86 5.77
C GLY A 89 -5.16 4.46 4.84
N ALA A 90 -4.95 4.51 3.52
CA ALA A 90 -5.93 4.04 2.55
C ALA A 90 -6.25 2.54 2.71
N MET A 91 -5.24 1.71 2.93
CA MET A 91 -5.46 0.28 3.17
C MET A 91 -6.09 0.04 4.55
N THR A 92 -5.75 0.81 5.58
CA THR A 92 -6.39 0.73 6.90
C THR A 92 -7.91 0.86 6.79
N VAL A 93 -8.40 1.84 6.01
CA VAL A 93 -9.84 2.05 5.78
C VAL A 93 -10.52 0.82 5.14
N VAL A 94 -9.80 0.11 4.27
CA VAL A 94 -10.30 -1.12 3.63
C VAL A 94 -10.24 -2.32 4.59
N LEU A 95 -9.25 -2.37 5.48
CA LEU A 95 -9.05 -3.48 6.42
C LEU A 95 -10.04 -3.48 7.58
N ILE A 96 -10.45 -2.32 8.10
CA ILE A 96 -11.40 -2.20 9.22
C ILE A 96 -12.65 -3.09 9.03
N PRO A 97 -13.42 -2.98 7.92
CA PRO A 97 -14.60 -3.82 7.74
C PRO A 97 -14.25 -5.30 7.53
N ILE A 98 -13.07 -5.63 7.02
CA ILE A 98 -12.63 -7.02 6.87
C ILE A 98 -12.38 -7.63 8.26
N VAL A 99 -11.67 -6.91 9.12
CA VAL A 99 -11.39 -7.33 10.51
C VAL A 99 -12.68 -7.43 11.31
N ALA A 100 -13.60 -6.48 11.17
CA ALA A 100 -14.88 -6.51 11.87
C ALA A 100 -15.72 -7.75 11.50
N ASN A 101 -15.71 -8.17 10.24
CA ASN A 101 -16.53 -9.28 9.76
C ASN A 101 -15.84 -10.66 9.81
N HIS A 102 -14.51 -10.70 9.70
CA HIS A 102 -13.75 -11.94 9.50
C HIS A 102 -12.53 -12.08 10.43
N GLY A 103 -12.31 -11.12 11.34
CA GLY A 103 -11.15 -11.09 12.22
C GLY A 103 -9.82 -10.88 11.50
N ALA A 104 -8.72 -11.04 12.23
CA ALA A 104 -7.37 -10.87 11.71
C ALA A 104 -7.01 -11.92 10.63
N ASP A 105 -7.54 -13.14 10.74
CA ASP A 105 -7.31 -14.21 9.75
C ASP A 105 -7.89 -13.84 8.38
N GLY A 106 -9.03 -13.14 8.35
CA GLY A 106 -9.61 -12.61 7.12
C GLY A 106 -8.67 -11.68 6.37
N VAL A 107 -7.87 -10.87 7.09
CA VAL A 107 -6.87 -9.97 6.49
C VAL A 107 -5.77 -10.76 5.80
N LEU A 108 -5.30 -11.86 6.39
CA LEU A 108 -4.28 -12.73 5.80
C LEU A 108 -4.79 -13.35 4.49
N VAL A 109 -6.00 -13.92 4.50
CA VAL A 109 -6.59 -14.55 3.33
C VAL A 109 -6.78 -13.53 2.20
N VAL A 110 -7.39 -12.38 2.49
CA VAL A 110 -7.58 -11.31 1.50
C VAL A 110 -6.24 -10.78 1.00
N GLY A 111 -5.24 -10.64 1.87
CA GLY A 111 -3.90 -10.20 1.51
C GLY A 111 -3.22 -11.16 0.53
N VAL A 112 -3.32 -12.47 0.76
CA VAL A 112 -2.79 -13.49 -0.16
C VAL A 112 -3.51 -13.43 -1.51
N LEU A 113 -4.84 -13.35 -1.51
CA LEU A 113 -5.63 -13.23 -2.75
C LEU A 113 -5.28 -11.97 -3.54
N ALA A 114 -5.18 -10.83 -2.86
CA ALA A 114 -4.76 -9.58 -3.47
C ALA A 114 -3.34 -9.68 -4.05
N GLY A 115 -2.40 -10.29 -3.33
CA GLY A 115 -1.05 -10.55 -3.80
C GLY A 115 -1.01 -11.41 -5.06
N LEU A 116 -1.78 -12.50 -5.10
CA LEU A 116 -1.92 -13.36 -6.28
C LEU A 116 -2.51 -12.59 -7.48
N MET A 117 -3.54 -11.78 -7.25
CA MET A 117 -4.11 -10.91 -8.29
C MET A 117 -3.09 -9.90 -8.82
N LEU A 118 -2.30 -9.27 -7.94
CA LEU A 118 -1.24 -8.34 -8.34
C LEU A 118 -0.16 -9.05 -9.17
N LEU A 119 0.25 -10.26 -8.79
CA LEU A 119 1.17 -11.07 -9.59
C LEU A 119 0.60 -11.36 -10.98
N LEU A 120 -0.66 -11.77 -11.08
CA LEU A 120 -1.34 -11.99 -12.37
C LEU A 120 -1.37 -10.72 -13.23
N LEU A 121 -1.70 -9.57 -12.64
CA LEU A 121 -1.69 -8.27 -13.34
C LEU A 121 -0.28 -7.87 -13.79
N ALA A 122 0.75 -8.18 -13.01
CA ALA A 122 2.14 -7.98 -13.39
C ALA A 122 2.53 -8.87 -14.58
N PHE A 123 2.20 -10.17 -14.55
CA PHE A 123 2.50 -11.12 -15.64
C PHE A 123 1.79 -10.79 -16.95
N THR A 124 0.52 -10.39 -16.88
CA THR A 124 -0.26 -9.97 -18.07
C THR A 124 0.23 -8.63 -18.61
N GLY A 125 0.79 -7.77 -17.75
CA GLY A 125 1.19 -6.39 -18.07
C GLY A 125 0.02 -5.40 -17.97
N ALA A 126 -1.13 -5.83 -17.44
CA ALA A 126 -2.32 -5.02 -17.24
C ALA A 126 -2.08 -3.84 -16.30
N GLY A 127 -1.12 -3.94 -15.37
CA GLY A 127 -0.71 -2.82 -14.50
C GLY A 127 -0.26 -1.57 -15.26
N ARG A 128 0.13 -1.68 -16.54
CA ARG A 128 0.44 -0.52 -17.39
C ARG A 128 -0.78 0.37 -17.63
N ALA A 129 -1.99 -0.14 -17.43
CA ALA A 129 -3.21 0.65 -17.57
C ALA A 129 -3.27 1.80 -16.56
N MET A 130 -2.58 1.67 -15.41
CA MET A 130 -2.51 2.73 -14.39
C MET A 130 -2.00 4.07 -14.94
N LYS A 131 -1.19 4.07 -16.00
CA LYS A 131 -0.70 5.30 -16.64
C LYS A 131 -1.80 6.12 -17.33
N TYR A 132 -2.97 5.52 -17.57
CA TYR A 132 -4.14 6.17 -18.18
C TYR A 132 -5.16 6.65 -17.15
N MET A 133 -4.88 6.48 -15.86
CA MET A 133 -5.75 6.97 -14.79
C MET A 133 -5.77 8.51 -14.83
N PRO A 134 -6.95 9.14 -15.00
CA PRO A 134 -7.04 10.60 -15.05
C PRO A 134 -6.59 11.22 -13.73
N LEU A 135 -5.82 12.31 -13.81
CA LEU A 135 -5.35 13.04 -12.62
C LEU A 135 -6.48 13.41 -11.63
N PRO A 136 -7.66 13.88 -12.08
CA PRO A 136 -8.77 14.20 -11.17
C PRO A 136 -9.25 13.01 -10.32
N VAL A 137 -9.12 11.77 -10.82
CA VAL A 137 -9.48 10.56 -10.07
C VAL A 137 -8.48 10.32 -8.94
N VAL A 138 -7.19 10.52 -9.21
CA VAL A 138 -6.11 10.35 -8.22
C VAL A 138 -6.22 11.40 -7.12
N GLU A 139 -6.45 12.65 -7.52
CA GLU A 139 -6.66 13.78 -6.59
C GLU A 139 -7.90 13.58 -5.74
N GLY A 140 -9.03 13.21 -6.36
CA GLY A 140 -10.28 12.93 -5.64
C GLY A 140 -10.14 11.77 -4.65
N PHE A 141 -9.50 10.67 -5.06
CA PHE A 141 -9.23 9.55 -4.16
C PHE A 141 -8.33 9.97 -2.98
N THR A 142 -7.25 10.70 -3.27
CA THR A 142 -6.30 11.17 -2.24
C THR A 142 -6.98 12.14 -1.27
N ALA A 143 -7.78 13.08 -1.76
CA ALA A 143 -8.56 14.01 -0.93
C ALA A 143 -9.61 13.26 -0.08
N GLY A 144 -10.26 12.24 -0.64
CA GLY A 144 -11.21 11.39 0.07
C GLY A 144 -10.55 10.63 1.23
N ILE A 145 -9.39 10.02 1.00
CA ILE A 145 -8.62 9.34 2.06
C ILE A 145 -8.15 10.34 3.12
N ALA A 146 -7.66 11.51 2.72
CA ALA A 146 -7.25 12.56 3.67
C ALA A 146 -8.41 13.00 4.57
N LEU A 147 -9.60 13.18 3.99
CA LEU A 147 -10.82 13.50 4.74
C LEU A 147 -11.19 12.37 5.71
N ILE A 148 -11.19 11.11 5.26
CA ILE A 148 -11.52 9.96 6.12
C ILE A 148 -10.56 9.86 7.29
N ILE A 149 -9.24 9.97 7.05
CA ILE A 149 -8.23 9.94 8.10
C ILE A 149 -8.47 11.09 9.09
N GLY A 150 -8.69 12.32 8.59
CA GLY A 150 -8.94 13.48 9.44
C GLY A 150 -10.18 13.31 10.33
N LEU A 151 -11.28 12.80 9.78
CA LEU A 151 -12.50 12.51 10.52
C LEU A 151 -12.30 11.43 11.58
N GLN A 152 -11.51 10.40 11.30
CA GLN A 152 -11.17 9.34 12.26
C GLN A 152 -10.34 9.85 13.46
N GLN A 153 -9.65 10.99 13.34
CA GLN A 153 -8.89 11.57 14.44
C GLN A 153 -9.71 12.52 15.34
N LEU A 154 -10.95 12.87 14.97
CA LEU A 154 -11.78 13.80 15.75
C LEU A 154 -12.04 13.36 17.20
N PRO A 155 -12.37 12.09 17.51
CA PRO A 155 -12.57 11.67 18.90
C PRO A 155 -11.33 11.92 19.76
N ALA A 156 -10.16 11.52 19.24
CA ALA A 156 -8.87 11.70 19.92
C ALA A 156 -8.50 13.19 20.07
N ALA A 157 -8.78 14.02 19.07
CA ALA A 157 -8.51 15.46 19.11
C ALA A 157 -9.40 16.22 20.10
N LEU A 158 -10.64 15.78 20.26
CA LEU A 158 -11.61 16.37 21.20
C LEU A 158 -11.57 15.72 22.60
N GLY A 159 -10.84 14.61 22.76
CA GLY A 159 -10.72 13.89 24.03
C GLY A 159 -11.98 13.12 24.41
N VAL A 160 -12.80 12.71 23.44
CA VAL A 160 -14.07 12.03 23.64
C VAL A 160 -13.99 10.58 23.16
N ASP A 161 -14.63 9.68 23.90
CA ASP A 161 -14.70 8.26 23.56
C ASP A 161 -16.06 7.96 22.92
N VAL A 162 -16.07 7.75 21.61
CA VAL A 162 -17.29 7.58 20.81
C VAL A 162 -17.11 6.38 19.92
N ASP A 163 -17.97 5.38 20.06
CA ASP A 163 -17.98 4.22 19.18
C ASP A 163 -18.92 4.44 17.98
N GLY A 164 -18.42 4.11 16.78
CA GLY A 164 -19.23 4.17 15.57
C GLY A 164 -18.66 3.34 14.42
N GLU A 165 -19.51 2.53 13.79
CA GLU A 165 -19.13 1.70 12.64
C GLU A 165 -18.81 2.51 11.38
N LYS A 166 -19.37 3.72 11.26
CA LYS A 166 -19.21 4.60 10.10
C LYS A 166 -18.41 5.83 10.47
N VAL A 167 -17.41 6.17 9.66
CA VAL A 167 -16.53 7.33 9.86
C VAL A 167 -17.30 8.64 10.06
N LEU A 168 -18.37 8.86 9.28
CA LEU A 168 -19.23 10.04 9.45
C LEU A 168 -20.02 10.03 10.76
N GLY A 169 -20.44 8.86 11.23
CA GLY A 169 -21.15 8.70 12.51
C GLY A 169 -20.21 8.96 13.69
N LEU A 170 -19.00 8.43 13.63
CA LEU A 170 -17.90 8.70 14.57
C LEU A 170 -17.63 10.20 14.69
N ALA A 171 -17.42 10.88 13.55
CA ALA A 171 -17.15 12.31 13.51
C ALA A 171 -18.31 13.15 14.09
N TRP A 172 -19.54 12.83 13.71
CA TRP A 172 -20.72 13.55 14.19
C TRP A 172 -20.96 13.35 15.69
N GLY A 173 -20.76 12.12 16.18
CA GLY A 173 -20.85 11.81 17.60
C GLY A 173 -19.79 12.56 18.41
N SER A 174 -18.57 12.68 17.88
CA SER A 174 -17.48 13.40 18.53
C SER A 174 -17.75 14.90 18.70
N ILE A 175 -18.42 15.53 17.73
CA ILE A 175 -18.77 16.96 17.79
C ILE A 175 -19.91 17.23 18.78
N LYS A 176 -20.76 16.24 19.03
CA LYS A 176 -21.93 16.36 19.92
C LYS A 176 -21.67 15.94 21.37
N ALA A 177 -20.59 15.23 21.62
CA ALA A 177 -20.15 14.82 22.96
C ALA A 177 -19.57 16.02 23.72
#